data_AF-A0A968A6T5-F1
#
_entry.id   AF-A0A968A6T5-F1
#
_cell.length_a   1.000
_cell.length_b   1.000
_cell.length_c   1.000
_cell.angle_alpha   90.00
_cell.angle_beta   90.00
_cell.angle_gamma   90.00
#
_symmetry.space_group_name_H-M   'P 1'
#
loop_
_entity.id
_entity.type
_entity.pdbx_description
1 polymer ?
#
loop_
_entity_poly.entity_id
_entity_poly.type
_entity_poly.pdbx_seq_one_letter_code
_entity_poly.pdbx_strand_id
1 'polypeptide(L)'
;MVSHIRPYQTKKGDPMAFATIEDLGGNIDLVVFPGSWKKYRELIEMDKIIMVEGRVDANSAEPKILVDTVTTELRHVTPLEEIPDISRSSHDQIPSFNDDLAEESFDDENESGSGFDDNLTNNYSDDPVDFDGPPPPDAFAPGWEDMEPDFSTEPAKPNPSDKDNSPPPDGDNSPVVEEPAE
;
A
#
# COMPACT_ATOMS: atom_id res chain seq x y z
N MET A 1 7.41 -6.95 1.26
CA MET A 1 8.02 -8.27 1.06
C MET A 1 6.94 -9.34 1.12
N VAL A 2 7.04 -10.43 0.35
CA VAL A 2 6.07 -11.53 0.43
C VAL A 2 6.31 -12.37 1.69
N SER A 3 5.35 -12.41 2.60
CA SER A 3 5.44 -13.13 3.88
C SER A 3 4.66 -14.44 3.92
N HIS A 4 3.65 -14.61 3.05
CA HIS A 4 2.92 -15.87 2.95
C HIS A 4 2.42 -16.11 1.52
N ILE A 5 2.38 -17.37 1.10
CA ILE A 5 1.81 -17.80 -0.18
C ILE A 5 1.00 -19.08 0.04
N ARG A 6 -0.28 -19.03 -0.34
CA ARG A 6 -1.20 -20.16 -0.36
C ARG A 6 -1.72 -20.39 -1.78
N PRO A 7 -1.13 -21.31 -2.55
CA PRO A 7 -1.67 -21.75 -3.83
C PRO A 7 -3.10 -22.28 -3.65
N TYR A 8 -3.96 -22.00 -4.62
CA TYR A 8 -5.35 -22.42 -4.60
C TYR A 8 -5.83 -22.76 -6.03
N GLN A 9 -6.89 -23.53 -6.13
CA GLN A 9 -7.55 -23.80 -7.41
C GLN A 9 -8.98 -23.29 -7.35
N THR A 10 -9.39 -22.56 -8.37
CA THR A 10 -10.79 -22.15 -8.50
C THR A 10 -11.69 -23.37 -8.63
N LYS A 11 -13.01 -23.19 -8.48
CA LYS A 11 -13.99 -24.25 -8.74
C LYS A 11 -13.92 -24.82 -10.17
N LYS A 12 -13.34 -24.07 -11.11
CA LYS A 12 -13.12 -24.48 -12.51
C LYS A 12 -11.79 -25.20 -12.73
N GLY A 13 -10.98 -25.37 -11.69
CA GLY A 13 -9.65 -26.00 -11.77
C GLY A 13 -8.51 -25.07 -12.16
N ASP A 14 -8.79 -23.80 -12.47
CA ASP A 14 -7.74 -22.84 -12.80
C ASP A 14 -6.90 -22.49 -11.55
N PRO A 15 -5.56 -22.47 -11.66
CA PRO A 15 -4.67 -22.16 -10.55
C PRO A 15 -4.71 -20.67 -10.23
N MET A 16 -4.77 -20.34 -8.95
CA MET A 16 -4.71 -18.99 -8.39
C MET A 16 -3.92 -19.02 -7.08
N ALA A 17 -3.75 -17.89 -6.42
CA ALA A 17 -3.11 -17.86 -5.10
C ALA A 17 -3.70 -16.78 -4.20
N PHE A 18 -3.66 -17.04 -2.90
CA PHE A 18 -3.71 -16.01 -1.87
C PHE A 18 -2.28 -15.79 -1.40
N ALA A 19 -1.85 -14.53 -1.30
CA ALA A 19 -0.54 -14.20 -0.79
C ALA A 19 -0.65 -13.03 0.18
N THR A 20 0.31 -12.89 1.07
CA THR A 20 0.38 -11.76 1.99
C THR A 20 1.70 -11.05 1.77
N ILE A 21 1.64 -9.73 1.69
CA ILE A 21 2.84 -8.89 1.69
C ILE A 21 2.89 -8.08 2.97
N GLU A 22 4.09 -7.84 3.48
CA GLU A 22 4.35 -7.03 4.65
C GLU A 22 5.39 -5.95 4.40
N ASP A 23 5.28 -4.85 5.13
CA ASP A 23 6.26 -3.78 5.25
C ASP A 23 6.30 -3.30 6.72
N LEU A 24 7.09 -2.28 7.03
CA LEU A 24 7.20 -1.67 8.35
C LEU A 24 5.83 -1.22 8.93
N GLY A 25 4.87 -0.90 8.08
CA GLY A 25 3.52 -0.46 8.46
C GLY A 25 2.51 -1.59 8.72
N GLY A 26 2.88 -2.85 8.50
CA GLY A 26 1.98 -4.01 8.65
C GLY A 26 1.89 -4.85 7.38
N ASN A 27 0.86 -5.69 7.31
CA ASN A 27 0.63 -6.65 6.24
C ASN A 27 -0.70 -6.41 5.51
N ILE A 28 -0.76 -6.82 4.24
CA ILE A 28 -1.98 -6.79 3.43
C ILE A 28 -2.09 -8.05 2.57
N ASP A 29 -3.32 -8.54 2.45
CA ASP A 29 -3.63 -9.73 1.70
C ASP A 29 -3.86 -9.44 0.21
N LEU A 30 -3.40 -10.37 -0.61
CA LEU A 30 -3.45 -10.35 -2.05
C LEU A 30 -4.28 -11.54 -2.55
N VAL A 31 -5.17 -11.27 -3.50
CA VAL A 31 -5.88 -12.29 -4.27
C VAL A 31 -5.37 -12.27 -5.70
N VAL A 32 -4.63 -13.30 -6.08
CA VAL A 32 -4.00 -13.42 -7.39
C VAL A 32 -4.83 -14.35 -8.27
N PHE A 33 -5.71 -13.76 -9.08
CA PHE A 33 -6.59 -14.51 -9.98
C PHE A 33 -5.79 -15.30 -11.04
N PRO A 34 -6.40 -16.33 -11.66
CA PRO A 34 -5.66 -17.21 -12.57
C PRO A 34 -4.92 -16.54 -13.72
N GLY A 35 -5.47 -15.47 -14.30
CA GLY A 35 -4.81 -14.72 -15.35
C GLY A 35 -3.49 -14.10 -14.90
N SER A 36 -3.50 -13.46 -13.72
CA SER A 36 -2.32 -12.85 -13.10
C SER A 36 -1.35 -13.93 -12.58
N TRP A 37 -1.87 -14.99 -11.97
CA TRP A 37 -1.06 -16.08 -11.43
C TRP A 37 -0.24 -16.77 -12.53
N LYS A 38 -0.86 -17.09 -13.68
CA LYS A 38 -0.16 -17.70 -14.82
C LYS A 38 0.99 -16.82 -15.34
N LYS A 39 0.89 -15.49 -15.24
CA LYS A 39 1.89 -14.54 -15.73
C LYS A 39 2.99 -14.25 -14.71
N TYR A 40 2.64 -14.13 -13.44
CA TYR A 40 3.52 -13.55 -12.42
C TYR A 40 3.90 -14.52 -11.30
N ARG A 41 3.54 -15.82 -11.37
CA ARG A 41 3.87 -16.80 -10.32
C ARG A 41 5.35 -16.81 -9.92
N GLU A 42 6.26 -16.56 -10.88
CA GLU A 42 7.71 -16.60 -10.65
C GLU A 42 8.21 -15.33 -9.93
N LEU A 43 7.41 -14.27 -9.92
CA LEU A 43 7.69 -13.07 -9.15
C LEU A 43 7.17 -13.16 -7.72
N ILE A 44 6.14 -13.98 -7.48
CA ILE A 44 5.50 -14.13 -6.18
C ILE A 44 6.14 -15.33 -5.45
N GLU A 45 7.28 -15.07 -4.83
CA GLU A 45 8.06 -16.04 -4.06
C GLU A 45 8.25 -15.51 -2.63
N MET A 46 8.38 -16.42 -1.66
CA MET A 46 8.64 -16.05 -0.26
C MET A 46 9.87 -15.15 -0.14
N ASP A 47 9.83 -14.19 0.77
CA ASP A 47 10.89 -13.22 1.07
C ASP A 47 11.26 -12.29 -0.10
N LYS A 48 10.52 -12.31 -1.21
CA LYS A 48 10.76 -11.46 -2.36
C LYS A 48 10.14 -10.08 -2.17
N ILE A 49 10.87 -9.05 -2.60
CA ILE A 49 10.33 -7.69 -2.67
C ILE A 49 9.64 -7.54 -4.03
N ILE A 50 8.35 -7.25 -3.97
CA ILE A 50 7.51 -7.06 -5.16
C ILE A 50 6.72 -5.77 -5.01
N MET A 51 6.43 -5.14 -6.15
CA MET A 51 5.45 -4.08 -6.28
C MET A 51 4.22 -4.64 -6.98
N VAL A 52 3.06 -4.39 -6.39
CA VAL A 52 1.78 -4.97 -6.82
C VAL A 52 0.83 -3.84 -7.17
N GLU A 53 0.23 -3.93 -8.35
CA GLU A 53 -0.84 -3.05 -8.80
C GLU A 53 -2.13 -3.84 -8.91
N GLY A 54 -3.24 -3.23 -8.47
CA GLY A 54 -4.52 -3.90 -8.45
C GLY A 54 -5.63 -3.03 -7.88
N ARG A 55 -6.78 -3.66 -7.66
CA ARG A 55 -7.96 -3.01 -7.07
C ARG A 55 -8.13 -3.41 -5.62
N VAL A 56 -8.47 -2.47 -4.76
CA VAL A 56 -8.79 -2.75 -3.36
C VAL A 56 -10.21 -3.27 -3.27
N ASP A 57 -10.39 -4.42 -2.60
CA ASP A 57 -11.68 -4.93 -2.16
C ASP A 57 -11.82 -4.71 -0.66
N ALA A 58 -12.66 -3.74 -0.30
CA ALA A 58 -12.95 -3.35 1.07
C ALA A 58 -14.33 -3.84 1.56
N ASN A 59 -15.00 -4.72 0.80
CA ASN A 59 -16.33 -5.22 1.19
C ASN A 59 -16.25 -6.34 2.25
N SER A 60 -15.07 -6.91 2.44
CA SER A 60 -14.80 -7.96 3.43
C SER A 60 -14.35 -7.33 4.74
N ALA A 61 -14.41 -8.08 5.84
CA ALA A 61 -13.93 -7.62 7.14
C ALA A 61 -12.45 -7.17 7.11
N GLU A 62 -11.64 -7.83 6.29
CA GLU A 62 -10.24 -7.48 6.05
C GLU A 62 -10.04 -7.04 4.60
N PRO A 63 -9.50 -5.82 4.37
CA PRO A 63 -9.25 -5.29 3.04
C PRO A 63 -8.18 -6.12 2.33
N LYS A 64 -8.41 -6.39 1.05
CA LYS A 64 -7.51 -7.19 0.21
C LYS A 64 -7.29 -6.53 -1.14
N ILE A 65 -6.15 -6.82 -1.78
CA ILE A 65 -5.85 -6.34 -3.13
C ILE A 65 -6.12 -7.45 -4.14
N LEU A 66 -6.96 -7.16 -5.12
CA LEU A 66 -7.18 -7.98 -6.31
C LEU A 66 -6.07 -7.65 -7.32
N VAL A 67 -5.13 -8.58 -7.51
CA VAL A 67 -3.89 -8.32 -8.23
C VAL A 67 -4.08 -8.31 -9.75
N ASP A 68 -3.71 -7.20 -10.39
CA ASP A 68 -3.70 -7.04 -11.84
C ASP A 68 -2.27 -7.22 -12.40
N THR A 69 -1.26 -6.59 -11.78
CA THR A 69 0.14 -6.61 -12.23
C THR A 69 1.11 -6.79 -11.06
N VAL A 70 2.24 -7.46 -11.30
CA VAL A 70 3.35 -7.60 -10.34
C VAL A 70 4.66 -7.28 -11.04
N THR A 71 5.52 -6.50 -10.38
CA THR A 71 6.88 -6.16 -10.86
C THR A 71 7.88 -6.19 -9.71
N THR A 72 9.16 -6.37 -10.03
CA THR A 72 10.28 -6.28 -9.07
C THR A 72 11.11 -5.00 -9.27
N GLU A 73 10.79 -4.19 -10.27
CA GLU A 73 11.53 -2.99 -10.60
C GLU A 73 11.15 -1.83 -9.67
N LEU A 74 12.04 -1.51 -8.72
CA LEU A 74 11.94 -0.32 -7.87
C LEU A 74 12.81 0.79 -8.46
N ARG A 75 12.18 1.86 -9.00
CA ARG A 75 12.92 3.00 -9.54
C ARG A 75 13.37 3.93 -8.40
N HIS A 76 14.67 4.08 -8.24
CA HIS A 76 15.25 5.12 -7.40
C HIS A 76 15.48 6.38 -8.24
N VAL A 77 14.85 7.49 -7.87
CA VAL A 77 15.12 8.81 -8.45
C VAL A 77 16.23 9.48 -7.64
N THR A 78 17.37 9.71 -8.27
CA THR A 78 18.41 10.57 -7.70
C THR A 78 18.06 12.03 -8.00
N PRO A 79 18.09 12.92 -7.00
CA PRO A 79 18.06 14.36 -7.26
C PRO A 79 19.19 14.73 -8.23
N LEU A 80 18.92 15.67 -9.14
CA LEU A 80 19.94 16.17 -10.07
C LEU A 80 20.99 16.93 -9.24
N GLU A 81 22.23 16.45 -9.23
CA GLU A 81 23.33 17.16 -8.55
C GLU A 81 23.52 18.56 -9.14
N GLU A 82 23.74 19.53 -8.25
CA GLU A 82 23.77 20.96 -8.51
C GLU A 82 24.67 21.34 -9.68
N ILE A 83 24.21 22.32 -10.46
CA ILE A 83 24.90 22.93 -11.60
C ILE A 83 26.36 23.23 -11.18
N PRO A 84 27.37 22.78 -11.95
CA PRO A 84 28.76 23.06 -11.60
C PRO A 84 28.94 24.58 -11.50
N ASP A 85 29.44 25.02 -10.36
CA ASP A 85 29.69 26.41 -10.02
C ASP A 85 30.74 26.97 -11.01
N ILE A 86 30.28 27.59 -12.11
CA ILE A 86 31.11 28.18 -13.17
C ILE A 86 31.86 29.44 -12.73
N SER A 87 31.93 29.73 -11.42
CA SER A 87 32.49 30.97 -10.87
C SER A 87 33.85 30.78 -10.20
N ARG A 88 34.80 30.05 -10.81
CA ARG A 88 36.23 30.15 -10.44
C ARG A 88 37.17 29.95 -11.64
N SER A 89 37.17 30.90 -12.55
CA SER A 89 38.41 31.30 -13.24
C SER A 89 38.39 32.79 -13.51
N SER A 90 38.80 33.56 -12.51
CA SER A 90 39.34 34.88 -12.73
C SER A 90 40.68 34.73 -13.47
N HIS A 91 40.64 34.82 -14.80
CA HIS A 91 41.78 35.32 -15.55
C HIS A 91 41.31 35.93 -16.87
N ASP A 92 41.54 37.25 -16.97
CA ASP A 92 41.44 38.13 -18.14
C ASP A 92 41.36 37.43 -19.50
N GLN A 93 40.32 37.72 -20.27
CA GLN A 93 40.41 38.46 -21.55
C GLN A 93 38.99 38.77 -22.04
N ILE A 94 38.42 39.91 -21.61
CA ILE A 94 37.47 40.60 -22.49
C ILE A 94 38.34 41.21 -23.59
N PRO A 95 38.23 40.83 -24.86
CA PRO A 95 38.85 41.60 -25.92
C PRO A 95 38.23 43.00 -25.86
N SER A 96 39.05 44.04 -25.70
CA SER A 96 38.62 45.41 -25.99
C SER A 96 38.21 45.44 -27.46
N PHE A 97 36.92 45.30 -27.71
CA PHE A 97 36.34 45.60 -29.02
C PHE A 97 36.31 47.12 -29.13
N ASN A 98 37.02 47.61 -30.15
CA ASN A 98 37.20 49.04 -30.38
C ASN A 98 35.86 49.77 -30.44
N ASP A 99 35.83 50.88 -29.72
CA ASP A 99 34.91 51.99 -29.86
C ASP A 99 35.00 52.54 -31.29
N ASP A 100 34.03 52.20 -32.15
CA ASP A 100 33.81 52.89 -33.42
C ASP A 100 32.36 52.68 -33.93
N LEU A 101 31.53 53.68 -33.60
CA LEU A 101 30.40 54.21 -34.37
C LEU A 101 29.23 53.28 -34.77
N ALA A 102 28.09 53.45 -34.08
CA ALA A 102 26.97 54.27 -34.59
C ALA A 102 25.79 54.17 -33.60
N GLU A 103 25.34 55.32 -33.11
CA GLU A 103 24.08 55.44 -32.38
C GLU A 103 22.93 55.14 -33.34
N GLU A 104 22.21 54.05 -33.10
CA GLU A 104 20.80 53.96 -33.50
C GLU A 104 19.95 54.01 -32.23
N SER A 105 19.36 55.17 -32.01
CA SER A 105 18.26 55.36 -31.06
C SER A 105 17.05 54.56 -31.56
N PHE A 106 16.77 53.43 -30.93
CA PHE A 106 15.46 52.79 -31.02
C PHE A 106 14.66 53.17 -29.78
N ASP A 107 13.75 54.13 -29.98
CA ASP A 107 12.63 54.37 -29.09
C ASP A 107 11.69 53.16 -29.15
N ASP A 108 11.69 52.33 -28.10
CA ASP A 108 10.65 51.31 -27.91
C ASP A 108 9.98 51.56 -26.56
N GLU A 109 8.87 52.31 -26.63
CA GLU A 109 7.90 52.44 -25.56
C GLU A 109 7.20 51.09 -25.36
N ASN A 110 7.48 50.40 -24.26
CA ASN A 110 6.57 49.37 -23.78
C ASN A 110 6.08 49.72 -22.37
N GLU A 111 4.94 50.39 -22.37
CA GLU A 111 4.02 50.59 -21.27
C GLU A 111 3.64 49.27 -20.59
N SER A 112 3.66 49.27 -19.24
CA SER A 112 2.72 48.55 -18.35
C SER A 112 2.51 47.04 -18.60
N GLY A 113 2.82 46.13 -17.69
CA GLY A 113 2.60 46.20 -16.26
C GLY A 113 1.98 44.87 -15.81
N SER A 114 2.67 44.16 -14.92
CA SER A 114 2.04 43.31 -13.91
C SER A 114 3.10 43.05 -12.84
N GLY A 115 3.02 43.86 -11.78
CA GLY A 115 3.69 43.53 -10.53
C GLY A 115 3.13 42.19 -10.06
N PHE A 116 4.03 41.25 -9.79
CA PHE A 116 3.72 40.06 -9.02
C PHE A 116 3.78 40.49 -7.55
N ASP A 117 2.60 40.72 -6.97
CA ASP A 117 2.39 41.04 -5.57
C ASP A 117 2.33 39.77 -4.73
N ASP A 118 3.47 39.40 -4.15
CA ASP A 118 3.55 38.47 -3.03
C ASP A 118 2.97 39.14 -1.76
N ASN A 119 1.68 38.90 -1.49
CA ASN A 119 1.13 39.17 -0.16
C ASN A 119 0.13 38.08 0.28
N LEU A 120 0.69 37.07 0.95
CA LEU A 120 -0.02 36.17 1.86
C LEU A 120 -0.54 36.95 3.06
N THR A 121 -1.82 37.29 3.05
CA THR A 121 -2.58 37.46 4.31
C THR A 121 -3.81 36.58 4.28
N ASN A 122 -3.75 35.52 5.09
CA ASN A 122 -4.87 34.69 5.52
C ASN A 122 -6.12 35.53 5.75
N ASN A 123 -7.18 35.23 5.00
CA ASN A 123 -8.53 35.66 5.33
C ASN A 123 -9.40 34.40 5.54
N TYR A 124 -9.04 33.63 6.56
CA TYR A 124 -9.99 32.76 7.24
C TYR A 124 -10.76 33.65 8.21
N SER A 125 -11.90 34.16 7.76
CA SER A 125 -12.89 34.73 8.66
C SER A 125 -13.43 33.59 9.53
N ASP A 126 -13.15 33.65 10.82
CA ASP A 126 -13.72 32.81 11.87
C ASP A 126 -15.17 33.28 12.14
N ASP A 127 -16.00 33.27 11.10
CA ASP A 127 -17.44 33.48 11.24
C ASP A 127 -18.07 32.10 11.48
N PRO A 128 -18.77 31.90 12.61
CA PRO A 128 -19.51 30.67 12.82
C PRO A 128 -20.59 30.58 11.74
N VAL A 129 -20.43 29.62 10.84
CA VAL A 129 -21.51 29.21 9.94
C VAL A 129 -22.63 28.68 10.83
N ASP A 130 -23.68 29.48 11.01
CA ASP A 130 -24.96 29.04 11.57
C ASP A 130 -25.52 27.99 10.62
N PHE A 131 -25.16 26.73 10.88
CA PHE A 131 -25.66 25.58 10.17
C PHE A 131 -27.12 25.39 10.56
N ASP A 132 -28.02 26.07 9.84
CA ASP A 132 -29.49 25.93 9.95
C ASP A 132 -29.99 24.58 9.37
N GLY A 133 -29.12 23.57 9.38
CA GLY A 133 -29.46 22.20 9.03
C GLY A 133 -30.29 21.55 10.14
N PRO A 134 -31.14 20.56 9.81
CA PRO A 134 -31.88 19.83 10.83
C PRO A 134 -30.91 19.29 11.89
N PRO A 135 -31.30 19.29 13.17
CA PRO A 135 -30.45 18.77 14.23
C PRO A 135 -30.00 17.35 13.85
N PRO A 136 -28.76 16.97 14.15
CA PRO A 136 -28.31 15.61 13.92
C PRO A 136 -29.31 14.65 14.58
N PRO A 137 -29.65 13.52 13.94
CA PRO A 137 -30.51 12.53 14.57
C PRO A 137 -29.88 12.10 15.89
N ASP A 138 -30.72 11.79 16.89
CA ASP A 138 -30.24 11.27 18.17
C ASP A 138 -29.29 10.09 17.91
N ALA A 139 -28.16 10.07 18.63
CA ALA A 139 -27.08 9.12 18.41
C ALA A 139 -27.54 7.65 18.49
N PHE A 140 -28.70 7.39 19.11
CA PHE A 140 -29.32 6.09 19.22
C PHE A 140 -30.84 6.25 19.17
N ALA A 141 -31.54 5.34 18.48
CA ALA A 141 -33.00 5.35 18.47
C ALA A 141 -33.54 5.10 19.90
N PRO A 142 -34.71 5.65 20.27
CA PRO A 142 -35.28 5.44 21.60
C PRO A 142 -35.48 3.95 21.88
N GLY A 143 -34.88 3.45 22.97
CA GLY A 143 -34.94 2.05 23.41
C GLY A 143 -33.65 1.23 23.24
N TRP A 144 -32.55 1.85 22.76
CA TRP A 144 -31.24 1.19 22.66
C TRP A 144 -30.39 1.31 23.94
N GLU A 145 -30.77 2.17 24.89
CA GLU A 145 -30.10 2.33 26.18
C GLU A 145 -30.38 1.19 27.18
N ASP A 146 -31.46 0.44 27.01
CA ASP A 146 -31.84 -0.68 27.88
C ASP A 146 -31.34 -2.05 27.36
N MET A 147 -30.61 -2.07 26.24
CA MET A 147 -30.07 -3.31 25.68
C MET A 147 -28.72 -3.62 26.35
N GLU A 148 -28.77 -4.19 27.55
CA GLU A 148 -27.58 -4.75 28.19
C GLU A 148 -26.96 -5.81 27.24
N PRO A 149 -25.67 -5.71 26.88
CA PRO A 149 -25.02 -6.77 26.13
C PRO A 149 -24.92 -8.01 27.03
N ASP A 150 -25.75 -9.00 26.71
CA ASP A 150 -25.60 -10.38 27.14
C ASP A 150 -24.17 -10.86 26.81
N PHE A 151 -23.32 -10.87 27.83
CA PHE A 151 -22.02 -11.53 27.83
C PHE A 151 -22.08 -12.84 28.64
N SER A 152 -23.20 -13.54 28.61
CA SER A 152 -23.32 -14.86 29.22
C SER A 152 -22.93 -15.92 28.19
N THR A 153 -21.62 -16.08 27.97
CA THR A 153 -21.10 -17.22 27.19
C THR A 153 -21.30 -18.51 27.98
N GLU A 154 -22.48 -19.10 27.89
CA GLU A 154 -22.68 -20.51 28.23
C GLU A 154 -21.99 -21.33 27.12
N PRO A 155 -21.00 -22.19 27.43
CA PRO A 155 -20.38 -23.02 26.40
C PRO A 155 -21.44 -23.96 25.81
N ALA A 156 -21.61 -23.89 24.49
CA ALA A 156 -22.51 -24.77 23.75
C ALA A 156 -22.21 -26.24 24.11
N LYS A 157 -23.24 -26.95 24.57
CA LYS A 157 -23.15 -28.40 24.82
C LYS A 157 -22.79 -29.11 23.51
N PRO A 158 -21.82 -30.04 23.51
CA PRO A 158 -21.45 -30.77 22.31
C PRO A 158 -22.64 -31.60 21.80
N ASN A 159 -22.87 -31.53 20.50
CA ASN A 159 -23.90 -32.25 19.77
C ASN A 159 -23.60 -33.77 19.83
N PRO A 160 -24.57 -34.67 20.14
CA PRO A 160 -24.28 -36.08 20.43
C PRO A 160 -24.04 -36.96 19.18
N SER A 161 -23.74 -36.38 18.01
CA SER A 161 -23.63 -37.13 16.75
C SER A 161 -22.21 -37.45 16.27
N ASP A 162 -21.16 -36.96 16.93
CA ASP A 162 -19.78 -37.29 16.53
C ASP A 162 -19.26 -38.51 17.29
N LYS A 163 -19.87 -39.67 17.02
CA LYS A 163 -19.23 -40.96 17.31
C LYS A 163 -18.35 -41.36 16.12
N ASP A 164 -17.07 -41.49 16.45
CA ASP A 164 -16.15 -42.47 15.88
C ASP A 164 -15.56 -42.15 14.50
N ASN A 165 -14.57 -41.26 14.47
CA ASN A 165 -13.49 -41.36 13.49
C ASN A 165 -12.19 -40.80 14.09
N SER A 166 -11.67 -41.48 15.11
CA SER A 166 -10.28 -41.29 15.56
C SER A 166 -9.36 -42.19 14.74
N PRO A 167 -8.18 -41.73 14.30
CA PRO A 167 -7.19 -42.60 13.67
C PRO A 167 -6.67 -43.63 14.68
N PRO A 168 -6.25 -44.84 14.24
CA PRO A 168 -5.77 -45.87 15.15
C PRO A 168 -4.48 -45.44 15.87
N PRO A 169 -4.23 -45.90 17.10
CA PRO A 169 -3.01 -45.57 17.82
C PRO A 169 -1.80 -46.21 17.14
N ASP A 170 -0.74 -45.42 16.97
CA ASP A 170 0.56 -45.87 16.47
C ASP A 170 1.06 -47.05 17.33
N GLY A 171 1.22 -48.20 16.68
CA GLY A 171 1.74 -49.40 17.30
C GLY A 171 3.19 -49.21 17.74
N ASP A 172 3.43 -49.46 19.02
CA ASP A 172 4.74 -49.70 19.62
C ASP A 172 5.51 -50.72 18.78
N ASN A 173 6.60 -50.28 18.16
CA ASN A 173 7.56 -51.15 17.50
C ASN A 173 8.92 -51.02 18.19
N SER A 174 8.94 -51.38 19.47
CA SER A 174 10.16 -51.73 20.18
C SER A 174 10.76 -53.02 19.57
N PRO A 175 12.03 -53.03 19.14
CA PRO A 175 12.64 -54.22 18.57
C PRO A 175 12.85 -55.30 19.65
N VAL A 176 12.24 -56.46 19.46
CA VAL A 176 12.52 -57.68 20.22
C VAL A 176 13.95 -58.12 19.92
N VAL A 177 14.83 -58.04 20.93
CA VAL A 177 16.15 -58.65 20.91
C VAL A 177 15.98 -60.13 21.26
N GLU A 178 16.16 -61.03 20.29
CA GLU A 178 16.28 -62.46 20.54
C GLU A 178 17.59 -62.74 21.30
N GLU A 179 17.50 -63.36 22.47
CA GLU A 179 18.64 -63.98 23.15
C GLU A 179 19.06 -65.25 22.40
N PRO A 180 20.36 -65.50 22.16
CA PRO A 180 20.83 -66.80 21.74
C PRO A 180 20.90 -67.76 22.93
N ALA A 181 20.42 -68.98 22.72
CA ALA A 181 20.53 -70.09 23.66
C ALA A 181 21.98 -70.58 23.82
N GLU A 182 22.41 -70.77 25.07
CA GLU A 182 23.47 -71.70 25.49
C GLU A 182 22.92 -72.67 26.53
#